data_AF-A0A535QJG1-F1
#
_entry.id   AF-A0A535QJG1-F1
#
_cell.length_a   1.000
_cell.length_b   1.000
_cell.length_c   1.000
_cell.angle_alpha   90.00
_cell.angle_beta   90.00
_cell.angle_gamma   90.00
#
_symmetry.space_group_name_H-M   'P 1'
#
loop_
_entity.id
_entity.type
_entity.pdbx_description
1 polymer ?
#
loop_
_entity_poly.entity_id
_entity_poly.type
_entity_poly.pdbx_seq_one_letter_code
_entity_poly.pdbx_strand_id
1 'polypeptide(L)'
;MISPFRWLTRRLPLLVCFLLPLYACSQSSTQPTLLSNLTPTPTVSYTLAGGGTCVRLGANLQAPYVNVRVSHDHYQAHSEPMLVENPDNPLNLVGGTKFFPNPAKYQPLNGYFVSFDGGCTWADGGVFPGFQQRYTLTTNIAFAFGTHNQVYAVVMFQGQGGMSGIAVSISANDGRTFSNPVNIFESPENEVFNDKPWIAVDRTNGPNRGKLYVVWSYEHGGGCSEGDVGKVSNSCVEEIAFSRSTNGGKTFTPPQTIEGNAPFCTHSLPNSSSLSTSCNKGIGATPVVEPDGTLAVAFVNSLGENAQAGQYFPDRLLVVTSPDGGTTWSAPVSIAAIRREPDQRRCGYPLQHLQQSRANLERAPARQR
;
A
#
# COMPACT_ATOMS: atom_id res chain seq x y z
N MET A 1 0.80 60.73 -61.88
CA MET A 1 -0.28 61.73 -62.00
C MET A 1 -1.49 61.13 -61.31
N ILE A 2 -2.05 61.55 -60.18
CA ILE A 2 -2.12 62.82 -59.44
C ILE A 2 -2.36 62.43 -57.95
N SER A 3 -1.64 63.07 -57.02
CA SER A 3 -1.98 63.26 -55.58
C SER A 3 -2.99 64.43 -55.50
N PRO A 4 -3.87 64.68 -54.49
CA PRO A 4 -3.63 64.57 -53.03
C PRO A 4 -4.90 64.23 -52.19
N PHE A 5 -4.85 64.01 -50.87
CA PHE A 5 -4.98 65.08 -49.87
C PHE A 5 -4.49 64.62 -48.48
N ARG A 6 -3.76 65.53 -47.84
CA ARG A 6 -3.11 65.43 -46.53
C ARG A 6 -3.99 65.94 -45.39
N TRP A 7 -3.51 65.63 -44.18
CA TRP A 7 -3.61 66.33 -42.88
C TRP A 7 -4.50 65.64 -41.84
N LEU A 8 -3.94 64.75 -41.02
CA LEU A 8 -3.28 65.01 -39.71
C LEU A 8 -4.15 65.78 -38.71
N THR A 9 -4.56 65.12 -37.62
CA THR A 9 -4.24 65.57 -36.26
C THR A 9 -4.31 64.41 -35.26
N ARG A 10 -3.38 64.48 -34.30
CA ARG A 10 -2.91 63.49 -33.34
C ARG A 10 -3.93 63.18 -32.22
N ARG A 11 -3.88 61.96 -31.64
CA ARG A 11 -3.25 61.65 -30.33
C ARG A 11 -3.53 60.18 -29.86
N LEU A 12 -2.44 59.40 -29.79
CA LEU A 12 -1.96 58.35 -28.84
C LEU A 12 -2.91 57.43 -28.00
N PRO A 13 -2.40 56.27 -27.51
CA PRO A 13 -3.00 54.95 -27.68
C PRO A 13 -3.66 54.38 -26.41
N LEU A 14 -4.51 53.38 -26.59
CA LEU A 14 -4.94 52.48 -25.51
C LEU A 14 -4.73 51.03 -25.95
N LEU A 15 -4.00 50.31 -25.10
CA LEU A 15 -3.71 48.88 -25.17
C LEU A 15 -4.95 48.07 -25.57
N VAL A 16 -4.80 47.23 -26.60
CA VAL A 16 -5.71 46.08 -26.81
C VAL A 16 -4.86 44.82 -26.71
N CYS A 17 -5.01 44.14 -25.57
CA CYS A 17 -4.46 42.81 -25.36
C CYS A 17 -5.11 41.80 -26.32
N PHE A 18 -4.27 40.96 -26.91
CA PHE A 18 -4.65 39.73 -27.58
C PHE A 18 -5.34 38.78 -26.60
N LEU A 19 -6.58 38.37 -26.91
CA LEU A 19 -7.19 37.15 -26.36
C LEU A 19 -7.50 36.22 -27.53
N LEU A 20 -6.67 35.19 -27.69
CA LEU A 20 -6.99 34.00 -28.47
C LEU A 20 -8.07 33.20 -27.73
N PRO A 21 -9.14 32.72 -28.40
CA PRO A 21 -10.11 31.85 -27.77
C PRO A 21 -9.52 30.43 -27.67
N LEU A 22 -9.36 29.94 -26.44
CA LEU A 22 -9.19 28.52 -26.15
C LEU A 22 -10.48 27.80 -26.54
N TYR A 23 -10.38 26.94 -27.56
CA TYR A 23 -11.45 26.02 -27.94
C TYR A 23 -11.70 25.02 -26.81
N ALA A 24 -12.96 24.93 -26.39
CA ALA A 24 -13.45 23.95 -25.45
C ALA A 24 -13.47 22.54 -26.08
N CYS A 25 -13.11 21.54 -25.29
CA CYS A 25 -13.72 20.21 -25.37
C CYS A 25 -14.59 20.01 -24.13
N SER A 26 -15.80 20.59 -24.16
CA SER A 26 -16.90 20.13 -23.32
C SER A 26 -17.57 18.96 -24.05
N GLN A 27 -17.19 17.73 -23.74
CA GLN A 27 -18.08 16.60 -23.98
C GLN A 27 -18.88 16.36 -22.71
N SER A 28 -20.17 16.68 -22.80
CA SER A 28 -21.19 16.34 -21.83
C SER A 28 -21.33 14.82 -21.76
N SER A 29 -20.82 14.21 -20.68
CA SER A 29 -21.24 12.85 -20.33
C SER A 29 -22.69 12.89 -19.87
N THR A 30 -23.52 12.08 -20.49
CA THR A 30 -24.90 11.78 -20.10
C THR A 30 -24.99 11.47 -18.61
N GLN A 31 -26.03 12.00 -17.96
CA GLN A 31 -26.28 11.90 -16.52
C GLN A 31 -26.06 10.48 -15.96
N PRO A 32 -25.40 10.33 -14.79
CA PRO A 32 -25.59 9.13 -14.00
C PRO A 32 -27.05 9.12 -13.49
N THR A 33 -27.81 8.13 -13.92
CA THR A 33 -29.08 7.75 -13.30
C THR A 33 -28.88 7.56 -11.80
N LEU A 34 -29.48 8.46 -11.00
CA LEU A 34 -29.91 8.32 -9.61
C LEU A 34 -29.10 7.33 -8.73
N LEU A 35 -27.97 7.81 -8.21
CA LEU A 35 -27.41 7.38 -6.91
C LEU A 35 -27.57 8.48 -5.85
N SER A 36 -28.50 9.41 -6.05
CA SER A 36 -28.58 10.65 -5.26
C SER A 36 -29.42 10.54 -3.98
N ASN A 37 -29.45 9.39 -3.29
CA ASN A 37 -30.14 9.28 -1.99
C ASN A 37 -29.62 8.15 -1.08
N LEU A 38 -28.38 7.69 -1.25
CA LEU A 38 -27.73 6.91 -0.19
C LEU A 38 -26.93 7.89 0.66
N THR A 39 -27.59 8.54 1.61
CA THR A 39 -26.87 9.13 2.74
C THR A 39 -26.49 7.96 3.64
N PRO A 40 -25.21 7.55 3.71
CA PRO A 40 -24.80 6.53 4.67
C PRO A 40 -25.22 7.04 6.04
N THR A 41 -26.18 6.35 6.66
CA THR A 41 -26.56 6.64 8.05
C THR A 41 -25.59 5.82 8.88
N PRO A 42 -24.54 6.43 9.49
CA PRO A 42 -23.62 5.70 10.34
C PRO A 42 -24.44 5.11 11.50
N THR A 43 -24.68 3.81 11.42
CA THR A 43 -25.33 3.09 12.51
C THR A 43 -24.23 2.78 13.50
N VAL A 44 -24.34 3.29 14.73
CA VAL A 44 -23.40 2.95 15.80
C VAL A 44 -23.56 1.46 16.10
N SER A 45 -22.62 0.64 15.63
CA SER A 45 -22.77 -0.82 15.64
C SER A 45 -22.53 -1.49 16.99
N TYR A 46 -21.96 -0.81 17.99
CA TYR A 46 -21.83 -1.38 19.34
C TYR A 46 -21.45 -0.34 20.41
N THR A 47 -21.79 -0.65 21.66
CA THR A 47 -21.30 -0.01 22.89
C THR A 47 -20.36 -1.02 23.56
N LEU A 48 -19.10 -0.68 23.84
CA LEU A 48 -18.19 -1.58 24.58
C LEU A 48 -17.94 -1.02 25.97
N ALA A 49 -18.33 -1.79 26.99
CA ALA A 49 -17.89 -1.54 28.35
C ALA A 49 -16.36 -1.77 28.43
N GLY A 50 -15.63 -0.85 29.06
CA GLY A 50 -14.18 -0.97 29.28
C GLY A 50 -13.28 -0.19 28.31
N GLY A 51 -13.83 0.56 27.35
CA GLY A 51 -13.04 1.45 26.51
C GLY A 51 -12.36 2.57 27.30
N GLY A 52 -11.19 3.03 26.85
CA GLY A 52 -10.44 4.10 27.48
C GLY A 52 -11.13 5.46 27.33
N THR A 53 -10.71 6.44 28.12
CA THR A 53 -11.40 7.74 28.22
C THR A 53 -11.45 8.56 26.92
N CYS A 54 -10.60 8.20 25.94
CA CYS A 54 -10.55 8.82 24.61
C CYS A 54 -11.58 8.20 23.62
N VAL A 55 -12.07 6.99 23.88
CA VAL A 55 -13.13 6.34 23.09
C VAL A 55 -14.48 6.75 23.68
N ARG A 56 -15.03 7.88 23.23
CA ARG A 56 -16.37 8.32 23.62
C ARG A 56 -17.37 8.06 22.49
N LEU A 57 -18.40 7.28 22.80
CA LEU A 57 -19.50 6.92 21.89
C LEU A 57 -20.46 8.10 21.68
N GLY A 58 -21.14 8.12 20.52
CA GLY A 58 -22.38 8.89 20.32
C GLY A 58 -22.24 10.38 19.99
N ALA A 59 -21.06 10.97 20.13
CA ALA A 59 -20.71 12.19 19.43
C ALA A 59 -19.70 11.81 18.35
N ASN A 60 -19.95 12.18 17.09
CA ASN A 60 -18.85 12.34 16.13
C ASN A 60 -17.75 13.05 16.90
N LEU A 61 -16.57 12.41 17.05
CA LEU A 61 -15.44 12.97 17.79
C LEU A 61 -15.34 14.45 17.42
N GLN A 62 -15.71 15.33 18.35
CA GLN A 62 -15.61 16.76 18.08
C GLN A 62 -14.13 17.01 17.92
N ALA A 63 -13.74 17.44 16.72
CA ALA A 63 -12.38 17.85 16.46
C ALA A 63 -11.90 18.79 17.58
N PRO A 64 -10.63 18.67 17.99
CA PRO A 64 -9.57 17.90 17.32
C PRO A 64 -9.51 16.43 17.76
N TYR A 65 -9.35 15.53 16.79
CA TYR A 65 -8.79 14.21 17.07
C TYR A 65 -7.41 14.39 17.71
N VAL A 66 -7.23 13.89 18.92
CA VAL A 66 -5.93 13.98 19.60
C VAL A 66 -5.03 12.89 19.06
N ASN A 67 -3.92 13.27 18.42
CA ASN A 67 -2.89 12.31 18.03
C ASN A 67 -2.30 11.66 19.29
N VAL A 68 -2.33 10.33 19.35
CA VAL A 68 -1.70 9.56 20.43
C VAL A 68 -0.33 9.09 19.96
N ARG A 69 0.72 9.45 20.71
CA ARG A 69 2.07 8.91 20.46
C ARG A 69 2.15 7.50 21.04
N VAL A 70 2.33 6.50 20.18
CA VAL A 70 2.44 5.10 20.60
C VAL A 70 3.88 4.70 20.95
N SER A 71 4.86 5.23 20.22
CA SER A 71 6.28 4.93 20.44
C SER A 71 6.85 5.68 21.63
N HIS A 72 7.51 4.96 22.54
CA HIS A 72 8.27 5.53 23.66
C HIS A 72 9.69 4.94 23.69
N ASP A 73 10.26 4.79 22.50
CA ASP A 73 11.54 4.15 22.24
C ASP A 73 12.67 5.17 21.95
N HIS A 74 13.87 4.64 21.66
CA HIS A 74 15.09 5.40 21.36
C HIS A 74 15.44 5.44 19.86
N TYR A 75 14.57 4.95 18.98
CA TYR A 75 14.82 4.92 17.54
C TYR A 75 14.64 6.31 16.94
N GLN A 76 15.43 6.63 15.91
CA GLN A 76 15.45 7.98 15.33
C GLN A 76 14.26 8.26 14.40
N ALA A 77 13.67 7.22 13.83
CA ALA A 77 12.53 7.32 12.93
C ALA A 77 11.71 6.04 12.88
N HIS A 78 10.47 6.18 12.39
CA HIS A 78 9.53 5.09 12.14
C HIS A 78 8.91 5.27 10.74
N SER A 79 8.62 4.17 10.03
CA SER A 79 7.93 4.24 8.74
C SER A 79 7.13 2.96 8.45
N GLU A 80 6.19 3.04 7.50
CA GLU A 80 5.30 1.94 7.12
C GLU A 80 4.54 1.34 8.31
N PRO A 81 3.70 2.15 8.98
CA PRO A 81 2.86 1.65 10.04
C PRO A 81 1.74 0.76 9.48
N MET A 82 1.40 -0.27 10.24
CA MET A 82 0.23 -1.12 10.04
C MET A 82 -0.52 -1.31 11.35
N LEU A 83 -1.84 -1.45 11.28
CA LEU A 83 -2.75 -1.56 12.43
C LEU A 83 -3.87 -2.55 12.10
N VAL A 84 -4.23 -3.38 13.06
CA VAL A 84 -5.42 -4.23 13.03
C VAL A 84 -6.22 -4.10 14.32
N GLU A 85 -7.53 -4.17 14.16
CA GLU A 85 -8.51 -4.25 15.26
C GLU A 85 -8.91 -5.71 15.45
N ASN A 86 -9.07 -6.14 16.70
CA ASN A 86 -9.63 -7.45 16.97
C ASN A 86 -11.14 -7.43 16.70
N PRO A 87 -11.63 -8.20 15.72
CA PRO A 87 -13.05 -8.21 15.36
C PRO A 87 -13.96 -8.79 16.45
N ASP A 88 -13.42 -9.55 17.41
CA ASP A 88 -14.19 -10.07 18.56
C ASP A 88 -14.14 -9.11 19.77
N ASN A 89 -13.18 -8.18 19.78
CA ASN A 89 -13.01 -7.18 20.84
C ASN A 89 -12.33 -5.91 20.30
N PRO A 90 -13.10 -4.91 19.85
CA PRO A 90 -12.58 -3.65 19.30
C PRO A 90 -11.68 -2.82 20.21
N LEU A 91 -11.65 -3.13 21.51
CA LEU A 91 -10.73 -2.48 22.44
C LEU A 91 -9.29 -3.01 22.30
N ASN A 92 -9.13 -4.22 21.75
CA ASN A 92 -7.84 -4.82 21.44
C ASN A 92 -7.39 -4.39 20.05
N LEU A 93 -6.34 -3.57 20.01
CA LEU A 93 -5.69 -3.13 18.77
C LEU A 93 -4.22 -3.57 18.79
N VAL A 94 -3.73 -4.03 17.64
CA VAL A 94 -2.30 -4.34 17.47
C VAL A 94 -1.78 -3.62 16.24
N GLY A 95 -0.68 -2.91 16.41
CA GLY A 95 0.00 -2.24 15.31
C GLY A 95 1.49 -2.51 15.31
N GLY A 96 2.16 -2.09 14.26
CA GLY A 96 3.59 -2.20 14.11
C GLY A 96 4.11 -1.31 13.00
N THR A 97 5.42 -1.14 12.95
CA THR A 97 6.11 -0.22 12.04
C THR A 97 7.56 -0.62 11.93
N LYS A 98 8.27 -0.05 10.95
CA LYS A 98 9.73 -0.03 10.96
C LYS A 98 10.22 0.88 12.09
N PHE A 99 11.27 0.45 12.77
CA PHE A 99 12.08 1.17 13.76
C PHE A 99 13.45 1.39 13.13
N PHE A 100 13.92 2.64 13.07
CA PHE A 100 15.23 2.97 12.51
C PHE A 100 16.23 3.35 13.61
N PRO A 101 17.19 2.47 13.95
CA PRO A 101 18.31 2.83 14.82
C PRO A 101 19.14 3.98 14.24
N ASN A 102 19.37 3.93 12.92
CA ASN A 102 20.03 4.99 12.17
C ASN A 102 19.45 5.04 10.74
N PRO A 103 18.62 6.04 10.41
CA PRO A 103 18.01 6.20 9.09
C PRO A 103 19.04 6.27 7.96
N ALA A 104 20.25 6.78 8.21
CA ALA A 104 21.30 6.89 7.19
C ALA A 104 21.88 5.54 6.76
N LYS A 105 21.66 4.45 7.53
CA LYS A 105 22.17 3.11 7.21
C LYS A 105 21.13 2.20 6.52
N TYR A 106 19.85 2.59 6.51
CA TYR A 106 18.73 1.77 6.03
C TYR A 106 18.79 0.32 6.55
N GLN A 107 18.83 0.16 7.87
CA GLN A 107 18.78 -1.13 8.55
C GLN A 107 17.62 -1.14 9.54
N PRO A 108 16.37 -1.07 9.06
CA PRO A 108 15.20 -1.06 9.93
C PRO A 108 15.05 -2.39 10.66
N LEU A 109 14.38 -2.30 11.81
CA LEU A 109 13.84 -3.43 12.55
C LEU A 109 12.33 -3.28 12.61
N ASN A 110 11.55 -4.35 12.57
CA ASN A 110 10.12 -4.24 12.86
C ASN A 110 9.85 -4.35 14.36
N GLY A 111 9.03 -3.44 14.87
CA GLY A 111 8.47 -3.54 16.21
C GLY A 111 6.96 -3.40 16.22
N TYR A 112 6.36 -3.60 17.40
CA TYR A 112 4.92 -3.67 17.57
C TYR A 112 4.43 -2.95 18.83
N PHE A 113 3.15 -2.60 18.79
CA PHE A 113 2.41 -1.94 19.86
C PHE A 113 1.07 -2.64 20.05
N VAL A 114 0.57 -2.66 21.28
CA VAL A 114 -0.74 -3.21 21.60
C VAL A 114 -1.53 -2.26 22.51
N SER A 115 -2.83 -2.15 22.26
CA SER A 115 -3.79 -1.43 23.09
C SER A 115 -4.91 -2.37 23.51
N PHE A 116 -5.47 -2.15 24.70
CA PHE A 116 -6.60 -2.89 25.25
C PHE A 116 -7.77 -1.98 25.64
N ASP A 117 -7.70 -0.70 25.27
CA ASP A 117 -8.67 0.33 25.64
C ASP A 117 -9.17 1.10 24.41
N GLY A 118 -9.03 0.52 23.22
CA GLY A 118 -9.45 1.12 21.95
C GLY A 118 -8.51 2.21 21.45
N GLY A 119 -7.24 2.17 21.84
CA GLY A 119 -6.18 3.04 21.34
C GLY A 119 -5.91 4.28 22.19
N CYS A 120 -6.46 4.38 23.40
CA CYS A 120 -6.18 5.49 24.31
C CYS A 120 -4.81 5.38 24.95
N THR A 121 -4.43 4.16 25.33
CA THR A 121 -3.10 3.84 25.82
C THR A 121 -2.53 2.66 25.04
N TRP A 122 -1.21 2.67 24.90
CA TRP A 122 -0.46 1.70 24.11
C TRP A 122 0.71 1.19 24.92
N ALA A 123 0.91 -0.13 24.89
CA ALA A 123 2.13 -0.76 25.35
C ALA A 123 3.08 -0.95 24.16
N ASP A 124 4.32 -0.53 24.32
CA ASP A 124 5.41 -0.79 23.38
C ASP A 124 5.97 -2.19 23.61
N GLY A 125 5.82 -3.06 22.60
CA GLY A 125 6.28 -4.43 22.63
C GLY A 125 7.74 -4.61 22.20
N GLY A 126 8.37 -3.51 21.74
CA GLY A 126 9.72 -3.52 21.18
C GLY A 126 9.82 -4.23 19.83
N VAL A 127 11.04 -4.62 19.47
CA VAL A 127 11.34 -5.32 18.22
C VAL A 127 10.91 -6.79 18.32
N PHE A 128 10.42 -7.37 17.23
CA PHE A 128 10.09 -8.80 17.17
C PHE A 128 11.30 -9.68 17.50
N PRO A 129 11.14 -10.73 18.33
CA PRO A 129 12.24 -11.61 18.70
C PRO A 129 12.64 -12.55 17.54
N GLY A 130 13.87 -13.05 17.56
CA GLY A 130 14.32 -14.17 16.73
C GLY A 130 14.85 -13.82 15.33
N PHE A 131 14.64 -12.60 14.84
CA PHE A 131 15.17 -12.18 13.53
C PHE A 131 16.65 -11.77 13.57
N GLN A 132 17.15 -11.30 14.71
CA GLN A 132 18.45 -10.60 14.83
C GLN A 132 19.67 -11.52 14.69
N GLN A 133 19.49 -12.84 14.70
CA GLN A 133 20.61 -13.78 14.66
C GLN A 133 21.08 -14.11 13.24
N ARG A 134 20.21 -13.97 12.23
CA ARG A 134 20.47 -14.42 10.85
C ARG A 134 20.29 -13.31 9.80
N TYR A 135 19.60 -12.23 10.15
CA TYR A 135 19.13 -11.23 9.20
C TYR A 135 19.70 -9.85 9.53
N THR A 136 19.98 -9.07 8.48
CA THR A 136 20.55 -7.72 8.57
C THR A 136 19.49 -6.66 8.82
N LEU A 137 18.25 -6.91 8.40
CA LEU A 137 17.10 -6.03 8.61
C LEU A 137 15.78 -6.80 8.60
N THR A 138 14.75 -6.16 9.14
CA THR A 138 13.34 -6.52 8.95
C THR A 138 12.58 -5.29 8.47
N THR A 139 11.67 -5.50 7.53
CA THR A 139 10.92 -4.47 6.82
C THR A 139 9.51 -4.98 6.50
N ASN A 140 8.61 -4.09 6.09
CA ASN A 140 7.26 -4.40 5.62
C ASN A 140 6.51 -5.37 6.54
N ILE A 141 5.71 -4.81 7.45
CA ILE A 141 4.93 -5.62 8.39
C ILE A 141 3.45 -5.55 8.05
N ALA A 142 2.74 -6.67 8.15
CA ALA A 142 1.27 -6.69 8.14
C ALA A 142 0.75 -7.64 9.22
N PHE A 143 -0.48 -7.41 9.66
CA PHE A 143 -1.09 -8.16 10.75
C PHE A 143 -2.46 -8.73 10.36
N ALA A 144 -2.87 -9.80 11.03
CA ALA A 144 -4.26 -10.28 11.03
C ALA A 144 -4.62 -10.97 12.36
N PHE A 145 -5.86 -10.78 12.81
CA PHE A 145 -6.42 -11.50 13.96
C PHE A 145 -6.98 -12.87 13.55
N GLY A 146 -6.50 -13.92 14.23
CA GLY A 146 -6.99 -15.28 14.13
C GLY A 146 -8.28 -15.53 14.91
N THR A 147 -8.92 -16.67 14.66
CA THR A 147 -10.28 -17.02 15.15
C THR A 147 -10.41 -17.21 16.67
N HIS A 148 -9.29 -17.12 17.41
CA HIS A 148 -9.23 -17.26 18.87
C HIS A 148 -8.27 -16.20 19.47
N ASN A 149 -8.41 -14.94 19.04
CA ASN A 149 -7.56 -13.80 19.44
C ASN A 149 -6.05 -13.95 19.22
N GLN A 150 -5.63 -14.95 18.43
CA GLN A 150 -4.25 -15.01 17.98
C GLN A 150 -3.96 -13.80 17.08
N VAL A 151 -2.72 -13.33 17.08
CA VAL A 151 -2.30 -12.27 16.16
C VAL A 151 -1.15 -12.79 15.33
N TYR A 152 -1.29 -12.71 14.02
CA TYR A 152 -0.26 -13.09 13.07
C TYR A 152 0.40 -11.82 12.56
N ALA A 153 1.72 -11.72 12.69
CA ALA A 153 2.52 -10.63 12.14
C ALA A 153 3.41 -11.19 11.03
N VAL A 154 3.06 -10.91 9.77
CA VAL A 154 3.92 -11.26 8.64
C VAL A 154 4.95 -10.15 8.43
N VAL A 155 6.20 -10.54 8.28
CA VAL A 155 7.36 -9.64 8.20
C VAL A 155 8.26 -10.09 7.07
N MET A 156 8.73 -9.14 6.28
CA MET A 156 9.82 -9.36 5.34
C MET A 156 11.17 -9.18 6.04
N PHE A 157 12.13 -10.04 5.72
CA PHE A 157 13.50 -9.95 6.22
C PHE A 157 14.51 -10.01 5.07
N GLN A 158 15.69 -9.46 5.33
CA GLN A 158 16.85 -9.63 4.43
C GLN A 158 18.08 -10.05 5.21
N GLY A 159 18.95 -10.79 4.55
CA GLY A 159 20.20 -11.30 5.11
C GLY A 159 21.43 -10.90 4.31
N GLN A 160 22.55 -11.55 4.60
CA GLN A 160 23.79 -11.42 3.83
C GLN A 160 23.60 -11.93 2.40
N GLY A 161 24.43 -11.44 1.47
CA GLY A 161 24.42 -11.89 0.08
C GLY A 161 23.12 -11.59 -0.68
N GLY A 162 22.28 -10.67 -0.20
CA GLY A 162 21.01 -10.35 -0.84
C GLY A 162 19.90 -11.39 -0.61
N MET A 163 20.06 -12.28 0.37
CA MET A 163 18.98 -13.13 0.86
C MET A 163 17.75 -12.28 1.20
N SER A 164 16.58 -12.73 0.77
CA SER A 164 15.28 -12.13 1.09
C SER A 164 14.27 -13.22 1.43
N GLY A 165 13.38 -12.94 2.37
CA GLY A 165 12.32 -13.88 2.72
C GLY A 165 11.18 -13.24 3.49
N ILE A 166 10.16 -14.06 3.71
CA ILE A 166 8.92 -13.73 4.41
C ILE A 166 8.75 -14.73 5.55
N ALA A 167 8.44 -14.24 6.74
CA ALA A 167 8.14 -15.06 7.90
C ALA A 167 6.93 -14.52 8.67
N VAL A 168 6.34 -15.37 9.51
CA VAL A 168 5.26 -14.98 10.42
C VAL A 168 5.70 -15.17 11.86
N SER A 169 5.43 -14.17 12.70
CA SER A 169 5.49 -14.29 14.16
C SER A 169 4.07 -14.35 14.71
N ILE A 170 3.85 -15.15 15.75
CA ILE A 170 2.50 -15.46 16.25
C ILE A 170 2.38 -15.03 17.71
N SER A 171 1.34 -14.24 18.01
CA SER A 171 0.90 -14.00 19.37
C SER A 171 -0.26 -14.94 19.71
N ALA A 172 -0.16 -15.61 20.85
CA ALA A 172 -1.23 -16.43 21.42
C ALA A 172 -1.92 -15.73 22.61
N ASN A 173 -1.58 -14.47 22.88
CA ASN A 173 -2.02 -13.71 24.05
C ASN A 173 -2.39 -12.28 23.67
N ASP A 174 -3.30 -12.16 22.68
CA ASP A 174 -3.94 -10.90 22.32
C ASP A 174 -2.97 -9.81 21.82
N GLY A 175 -1.81 -10.18 21.28
CA GLY A 175 -0.80 -9.23 20.80
C GLY A 175 0.21 -8.77 21.85
N ARG A 176 0.17 -9.29 23.08
CA ARG A 176 1.09 -8.89 24.16
C ARG A 176 2.53 -9.29 23.90
N THR A 177 2.73 -10.50 23.37
CA THR A 177 4.04 -11.03 23.01
C THR A 177 3.94 -11.87 21.75
N PHE A 178 5.02 -11.93 20.99
CA PHE A 178 5.11 -12.75 19.78
C PHE A 178 6.17 -13.83 19.90
N SER A 179 5.93 -14.98 19.26
CA SER A 179 6.90 -16.06 19.14
C SER A 179 8.10 -15.67 18.26
N ASN A 180 9.14 -16.50 18.28
CA ASN A 180 10.14 -16.51 17.20
C ASN A 180 9.45 -16.77 15.84
N PRO A 181 10.06 -16.32 14.72
CA PRO A 181 9.46 -16.42 13.41
C PRO A 181 9.37 -17.86 12.89
N VAL A 182 8.25 -18.17 12.24
CA VAL A 182 8.10 -19.32 11.35
C VAL A 182 8.35 -18.86 9.93
N ASN A 183 9.33 -19.49 9.25
CA ASN A 183 9.65 -19.15 7.86
C ASN A 183 8.50 -19.56 6.93
N ILE A 184 8.08 -18.64 6.05
CA ILE A 184 7.12 -18.90 4.98
C ILE A 184 7.88 -19.17 3.69
N PHE A 185 8.84 -18.30 3.37
CA PHE A 185 9.71 -18.42 2.22
C PHE A 185 11.05 -17.75 2.50
N GLU A 186 12.14 -18.36 2.05
CA GLU A 186 13.48 -17.79 2.08
C GLU A 186 14.15 -18.11 0.75
N SER A 187 14.59 -17.08 0.04
CA SER A 187 15.37 -17.23 -1.18
C SER A 187 16.86 -17.31 -0.86
N PRO A 188 17.61 -18.19 -1.54
CA PRO A 188 19.07 -18.08 -1.63
C PRO A 188 19.52 -16.72 -2.21
N GLU A 189 20.80 -16.42 -2.04
CA GLU A 189 21.45 -15.14 -2.36
C GLU A 189 21.12 -14.62 -3.78
N ASN A 190 20.60 -13.39 -3.86
CA ASN A 190 20.32 -12.63 -5.09
C ASN A 190 19.41 -13.30 -6.15
N GLU A 191 18.66 -14.34 -5.79
CA GLU A 191 17.73 -14.99 -6.73
C GLU A 191 16.37 -14.29 -6.78
N VAL A 192 15.82 -13.97 -5.61
CA VAL A 192 14.49 -13.37 -5.45
C VAL A 192 14.56 -12.24 -4.43
N PHE A 193 13.91 -11.13 -4.76
CA PHE A 193 13.57 -10.07 -3.82
C PHE A 193 12.07 -10.14 -3.53
N ASN A 194 11.71 -10.22 -2.25
CA ASN A 194 10.33 -10.21 -1.80
C ASN A 194 10.00 -8.80 -1.31
N ASP A 195 8.78 -8.32 -1.50
CA ASP A 195 8.34 -7.02 -0.95
C ASP A 195 6.87 -7.04 -0.52
N LYS A 196 6.54 -6.16 0.42
CA LYS A 196 5.16 -5.86 0.87
C LYS A 196 4.28 -7.11 1.14
N PRO A 197 4.65 -8.00 2.08
CA PRO A 197 3.77 -9.09 2.45
C PRO A 197 2.50 -8.59 3.14
N TRP A 198 1.39 -9.24 2.83
CA TRP A 198 0.10 -9.08 3.49
C TRP A 198 -0.45 -10.42 3.92
N ILE A 199 -1.33 -10.39 4.93
CA ILE A 199 -1.93 -11.60 5.49
C ILE A 199 -3.42 -11.41 5.74
N ALA A 200 -4.20 -12.46 5.45
CA ALA A 200 -5.58 -12.60 5.87
C ALA A 200 -5.77 -13.93 6.62
N VAL A 201 -6.76 -13.95 7.52
CA VAL A 201 -7.23 -15.18 8.16
C VAL A 201 -8.68 -15.39 7.77
N ASP A 202 -9.03 -16.61 7.36
CA ASP A 202 -10.42 -16.96 7.16
C ASP A 202 -11.13 -17.03 8.53
N ARG A 203 -12.06 -16.11 8.75
CA ARG A 203 -12.85 -16.06 9.98
C ARG A 203 -14.31 -16.46 9.76
N THR A 204 -14.65 -16.90 8.54
CA THR A 204 -16.00 -17.36 8.22
C THR A 204 -16.33 -18.65 8.96
N ASN A 205 -17.58 -19.09 8.90
CA ASN A 205 -17.99 -20.40 9.41
C ASN A 205 -17.84 -21.51 8.36
N GLY A 206 -17.14 -21.23 7.25
CA GLY A 206 -16.92 -22.15 6.15
C GLY A 206 -15.83 -23.20 6.42
N PRO A 207 -15.58 -24.11 5.47
CA PRO A 207 -14.60 -25.19 5.59
C PRO A 207 -13.15 -24.70 5.69
N ASN A 208 -12.91 -23.43 5.35
CA ASN A 208 -11.60 -22.80 5.34
C ASN A 208 -11.30 -22.04 6.64
N ARG A 209 -12.22 -21.99 7.61
CA ARG A 209 -12.08 -21.26 8.87
C ARG A 209 -10.74 -21.53 9.55
N GLY A 210 -10.04 -20.46 9.91
CA GLY A 210 -8.75 -20.48 10.59
C GLY A 210 -7.55 -20.72 9.67
N LYS A 211 -7.74 -20.86 8.35
CA LYS A 211 -6.63 -20.86 7.39
C LYS A 211 -6.04 -19.46 7.27
N LEU A 212 -4.72 -19.40 7.09
CA LEU A 212 -3.97 -18.17 6.87
C LEU A 212 -3.61 -18.09 5.39
N TYR A 213 -3.70 -16.88 4.83
CA TYR A 213 -3.38 -16.58 3.44
C TYR A 213 -2.38 -15.45 3.41
N VAL A 214 -1.18 -15.71 2.90
CA VAL A 214 -0.10 -14.73 2.79
C VAL A 214 0.18 -14.49 1.32
N VAL A 215 0.24 -13.22 0.94
CA VAL A 215 0.60 -12.78 -0.42
C VAL A 215 1.69 -11.72 -0.35
N TRP A 216 2.53 -11.64 -1.36
CA TRP A 216 3.61 -10.66 -1.42
C TRP A 216 4.07 -10.43 -2.87
N SER A 217 4.74 -9.30 -3.12
CA SER A 217 5.46 -9.09 -4.38
C SER A 217 6.67 -10.01 -4.43
N TYR A 218 6.82 -10.77 -5.50
CA TYR A 218 7.86 -11.76 -5.72
C TYR A 218 8.65 -11.39 -6.98
N GLU A 219 9.84 -10.83 -6.78
CA GLU A 219 10.64 -10.25 -7.85
C GLU A 219 11.87 -11.11 -8.12
N HIS A 220 12.11 -11.48 -9.38
CA HIS A 220 13.24 -12.32 -9.75
C HIS A 220 13.79 -11.99 -11.15
N GLY A 221 14.90 -12.62 -11.51
CA GLY A 221 15.58 -12.38 -12.79
C GLY A 221 16.45 -11.11 -12.83
N GLY A 222 16.54 -10.40 -11.70
CA GLY A 222 17.45 -9.28 -11.47
C GLY A 222 17.02 -7.95 -12.13
N GLY A 223 17.37 -6.82 -11.51
CA GLY A 223 17.18 -5.47 -12.06
C GLY A 223 15.78 -4.87 -11.88
N CYS A 224 15.04 -5.29 -10.84
CA CYS A 224 13.67 -4.82 -10.52
C CYS A 224 13.58 -3.48 -9.76
N SER A 225 14.67 -2.71 -9.67
CA SER A 225 14.73 -1.52 -8.82
C SER A 225 13.66 -0.46 -9.13
N GLU A 226 12.76 -0.18 -8.17
CA GLU A 226 11.95 1.04 -8.14
C GLU A 226 12.89 2.27 -8.12
N GLY A 227 12.89 3.05 -9.19
CA GLY A 227 13.65 4.30 -9.28
C GLY A 227 14.23 4.60 -10.66
N ASP A 228 14.43 3.59 -11.50
CA ASP A 228 14.92 3.76 -12.87
C ASP A 228 13.77 3.59 -13.88
N VAL A 229 12.90 4.60 -13.97
CA VAL A 229 12.03 4.77 -15.14
C VAL A 229 12.95 4.93 -16.35
N GLY A 230 13.20 3.84 -17.07
CA GLY A 230 14.12 3.77 -18.22
C GLY A 230 15.29 2.79 -18.12
N LYS A 231 15.50 2.08 -17.00
CA LYS A 231 16.49 0.99 -16.89
C LYS A 231 15.98 -0.29 -16.21
N VAL A 232 14.66 -0.54 -16.26
CA VAL A 232 14.15 -1.89 -15.95
C VAL A 232 14.89 -2.85 -16.88
N SER A 233 15.71 -3.75 -16.33
CA SER A 233 16.36 -4.77 -17.14
C SER A 233 15.28 -5.63 -17.79
N ASN A 234 15.52 -6.08 -19.01
CA ASN A 234 14.63 -7.00 -19.73
C ASN A 234 14.45 -8.36 -19.02
N SER A 235 15.15 -8.58 -17.90
CA SER A 235 15.14 -9.83 -17.13
C SER A 235 14.30 -9.74 -15.86
N CYS A 236 13.86 -8.55 -15.43
CA CYS A 236 13.05 -8.40 -14.22
C CYS A 236 11.63 -8.95 -14.41
N VAL A 237 11.30 -9.94 -13.60
CA VAL A 237 9.96 -10.51 -13.46
C VAL A 237 9.42 -10.11 -12.09
N GLU A 238 8.28 -9.44 -12.07
CA GLU A 238 7.55 -9.07 -10.84
C GLU A 238 6.26 -9.86 -10.81
N GLU A 239 6.11 -10.73 -9.82
CA GLU A 239 4.96 -11.60 -9.66
C GLU A 239 4.26 -11.40 -8.32
N ILE A 240 3.07 -11.97 -8.17
CA ILE A 240 2.39 -12.08 -6.88
C ILE A 240 2.49 -13.51 -6.41
N ALA A 241 3.28 -13.72 -5.34
CA ALA A 241 3.32 -15.01 -4.68
C ALA A 241 2.21 -15.15 -3.65
N PHE A 242 1.76 -16.38 -3.45
CA PHE A 242 0.80 -16.80 -2.43
C PHE A 242 1.31 -18.02 -1.69
N SER A 243 1.06 -18.06 -0.39
CA SER A 243 1.21 -19.25 0.42
C SER A 243 0.12 -19.31 1.49
N ARG A 244 -0.26 -20.53 1.90
CA ARG A 244 -1.28 -20.74 2.93
C ARG A 244 -0.81 -21.64 4.06
N SER A 245 -1.41 -21.43 5.23
CA SER A 245 -1.29 -22.35 6.36
C SER A 245 -2.67 -22.90 6.75
N THR A 246 -2.71 -24.20 7.04
CA THR A 246 -3.91 -24.91 7.53
C THR A 246 -3.77 -25.36 8.99
N ASN A 247 -2.66 -25.01 9.65
CA ASN A 247 -2.33 -25.47 11.00
C ASN A 247 -1.96 -24.33 11.95
N GLY A 248 -2.60 -23.18 11.76
CA GLY A 248 -2.45 -22.01 12.62
C GLY A 248 -1.10 -21.31 12.49
N GLY A 249 -0.47 -21.35 11.31
CA GLY A 249 0.80 -20.67 11.03
C GLY A 249 2.05 -21.46 11.41
N LYS A 250 1.93 -22.75 11.76
CA LYS A 250 3.10 -23.60 12.08
C LYS A 250 3.90 -24.00 10.86
N THR A 251 3.23 -24.22 9.72
CA THR A 251 3.85 -24.48 8.42
C THR A 251 3.03 -23.84 7.31
N PHE A 252 3.68 -23.59 6.18
CA PHE A 252 3.10 -22.96 5.00
C PHE A 252 3.36 -23.81 3.76
N THR A 253 2.48 -23.71 2.76
CA THR A 253 2.71 -24.34 1.46
C THR A 253 3.89 -23.68 0.73
N PRO A 254 4.55 -24.37 -0.20
CA PRO A 254 5.44 -23.70 -1.14
C PRO A 254 4.73 -22.53 -1.84
N PRO A 255 5.44 -21.43 -2.15
CA PRO A 255 4.86 -20.30 -2.88
C PRO A 255 4.31 -20.74 -4.24
N GLN A 256 3.17 -20.16 -4.63
CA GLN A 256 2.60 -20.25 -5.98
C GLN A 256 2.37 -18.83 -6.52
N THR A 257 2.50 -18.63 -7.82
CA THR A 257 2.13 -17.37 -8.49
C THR A 257 0.65 -17.40 -8.84
N ILE A 258 -0.05 -16.26 -8.72
CA ILE A 258 -1.53 -16.22 -8.73
C ILE A 258 -2.15 -15.23 -9.71
N GLU A 259 -1.37 -14.47 -10.46
CA GLU A 259 -1.89 -13.40 -11.33
C GLU A 259 -2.67 -13.95 -12.52
N GLY A 260 -2.33 -15.16 -12.97
CA GLY A 260 -3.02 -15.85 -14.04
C GLY A 260 -2.89 -15.16 -15.41
N ASN A 261 -3.84 -15.43 -16.30
CA ASN A 261 -3.80 -14.96 -17.68
C ASN A 261 -5.14 -14.35 -18.10
N ALA A 262 -5.11 -13.25 -18.86
CA ALA A 262 -6.31 -12.64 -19.43
C ALA A 262 -6.03 -11.93 -20.77
N PRO A 263 -7.02 -11.82 -21.68
CA PRO A 263 -6.83 -11.22 -23.00
C PRO A 263 -6.37 -9.75 -22.99
N PHE A 264 -6.65 -9.03 -21.90
CA PHE A 264 -6.24 -7.63 -21.73
C PHE A 264 -4.81 -7.47 -21.19
N CYS A 265 -4.18 -8.56 -20.77
CA CYS A 265 -2.78 -8.56 -20.38
C CYS A 265 -1.92 -8.87 -21.61
N THR A 266 -1.83 -7.89 -22.50
CA THR A 266 -1.11 -8.00 -23.77
C THR A 266 0.35 -7.58 -23.54
N HIS A 267 1.22 -8.55 -23.24
CA HIS A 267 2.67 -8.31 -23.25
C HIS A 267 3.15 -8.14 -24.69
N SER A 268 3.22 -6.90 -25.15
CA SER A 268 4.06 -6.57 -26.30
C SER A 268 4.92 -5.36 -25.97
N LEU A 269 5.52 -5.36 -24.79
CA LEU A 269 6.81 -4.69 -24.62
C LEU A 269 7.87 -5.61 -25.22
N PRO A 270 8.73 -5.13 -26.13
CA PRO A 270 9.82 -5.95 -26.64
C PRO A 270 10.67 -6.39 -25.44
N ASN A 271 10.84 -7.71 -25.28
CA ASN A 271 11.65 -8.39 -24.26
C ASN A 271 11.01 -8.71 -22.89
N SER A 272 9.68 -8.87 -22.79
CA SER A 272 9.09 -9.52 -21.58
C SER A 272 9.58 -10.97 -21.46
N SER A 273 10.12 -11.35 -20.30
CA SER A 273 10.57 -12.71 -20.01
C SER A 273 9.46 -13.73 -20.27
N SER A 274 9.76 -14.82 -20.99
CA SER A 274 8.84 -15.93 -21.24
C SER A 274 8.60 -16.83 -20.01
N LEU A 275 9.14 -16.45 -18.84
CA LEU A 275 9.14 -17.25 -17.62
C LEU A 275 7.94 -16.97 -16.71
N SER A 276 7.01 -16.11 -17.10
CA SER A 276 5.96 -15.59 -16.22
C SER A 276 4.56 -15.67 -16.83
N THR A 277 3.54 -15.42 -16.01
CA THR A 277 2.15 -15.35 -16.45
C THR A 277 1.91 -14.18 -17.40
N SER A 278 0.82 -14.20 -18.16
CA SER A 278 0.51 -13.10 -19.07
C SER A 278 0.09 -11.82 -18.35
N CYS A 279 -0.24 -11.87 -17.05
CA CYS A 279 -0.60 -10.70 -16.24
C CYS A 279 0.45 -10.41 -15.15
N ASN A 280 1.73 -10.72 -15.43
CA ASN A 280 2.87 -10.36 -14.57
C ASN A 280 3.04 -8.84 -14.46
N LYS A 281 4.03 -8.37 -13.69
CA LYS A 281 4.13 -6.99 -13.18
C LYS A 281 3.10 -6.70 -12.09
N GLY A 282 2.77 -7.72 -11.30
CA GLY A 282 1.93 -7.56 -10.12
C GLY A 282 2.74 -6.98 -8.96
N ILE A 283 2.22 -5.94 -8.31
CA ILE A 283 2.80 -5.37 -7.09
C ILE A 283 1.71 -5.03 -6.06
N GLY A 284 2.09 -5.05 -4.77
CA GLY A 284 1.24 -4.54 -3.69
C GLY A 284 -0.03 -5.37 -3.47
N ALA A 285 0.08 -6.70 -3.50
CA ALA A 285 -1.05 -7.59 -3.30
C ALA A 285 -1.64 -7.49 -1.89
N THR A 286 -2.97 -7.50 -1.80
CA THR A 286 -3.73 -7.49 -0.54
C THR A 286 -4.79 -8.60 -0.56
N PRO A 287 -4.74 -9.57 0.37
CA PRO A 287 -5.73 -10.64 0.47
C PRO A 287 -6.90 -10.22 1.38
N VAL A 288 -8.12 -10.60 1.01
CA VAL A 288 -9.34 -10.43 1.82
C VAL A 288 -10.18 -11.69 1.70
N VAL A 289 -10.80 -12.11 2.79
CA VAL A 289 -11.78 -13.21 2.80
C VAL A 289 -13.18 -12.62 2.79
N GLU A 290 -13.94 -12.93 1.76
CA GLU A 290 -15.34 -12.50 1.59
C GLU A 290 -16.27 -13.24 2.57
N PRO A 291 -17.49 -12.71 2.84
CA PRO A 291 -18.43 -13.32 3.77
C PRO A 291 -18.82 -14.78 3.47
N ASP A 292 -18.71 -15.21 2.20
CA ASP A 292 -18.99 -16.57 1.76
C ASP A 292 -17.79 -17.53 1.90
N GLY A 293 -16.62 -17.02 2.30
CA GLY A 293 -15.37 -17.77 2.42
C GLY A 293 -14.49 -17.75 1.17
N THR A 294 -14.89 -17.03 0.11
CA THR A 294 -14.05 -16.81 -1.07
C THR A 294 -12.88 -15.91 -0.70
N LEU A 295 -11.66 -16.32 -1.04
CA LEU A 295 -10.47 -15.50 -0.93
C LEU A 295 -10.35 -14.61 -2.18
N ALA A 296 -10.32 -13.30 -2.00
CA ALA A 296 -10.01 -12.34 -3.05
C ALA A 296 -8.62 -11.76 -2.82
N VAL A 297 -7.80 -11.64 -3.87
CA VAL A 297 -6.51 -10.95 -3.84
C VAL A 297 -6.52 -9.85 -4.87
N ALA A 298 -6.44 -8.61 -4.39
CA ALA A 298 -6.31 -7.43 -5.23
C ALA A 298 -4.83 -7.04 -5.36
N PHE A 299 -4.39 -6.65 -6.55
CA PHE A 299 -3.02 -6.21 -6.80
C PHE A 299 -2.98 -5.21 -7.97
N VAL A 300 -1.94 -4.38 -7.99
CA VAL A 300 -1.70 -3.47 -9.12
C VAL A 300 -0.88 -4.21 -10.18
N ASN A 301 -1.36 -4.17 -11.41
CA ASN A 301 -0.61 -4.58 -12.58
C ASN A 301 0.07 -3.34 -13.21
N SER A 302 1.38 -3.22 -12.97
CA SER A 302 2.23 -2.08 -13.33
C SER A 302 2.86 -2.28 -14.72
N LEU A 303 2.08 -1.99 -15.77
CA LEU A 303 2.52 -2.26 -17.15
C LEU A 303 3.60 -1.31 -17.67
N GLY A 304 3.85 -0.20 -16.96
CA GLY A 304 4.96 0.72 -17.24
C GLY A 304 4.83 1.52 -18.54
N GLU A 305 5.88 2.30 -18.84
CA GLU A 305 6.02 3.07 -20.08
C GLU A 305 6.90 2.29 -21.07
N ASN A 306 6.47 2.16 -22.33
CA ASN A 306 7.41 1.83 -23.40
C ASN A 306 8.08 3.14 -23.85
N ALA A 307 9.17 3.52 -23.17
CA ALA A 307 9.88 4.78 -23.43
C ALA A 307 10.40 4.87 -24.88
N GLN A 308 10.63 3.73 -25.53
CA GLN A 308 11.13 3.58 -26.89
C GLN A 308 10.03 3.75 -27.94
N ALA A 309 8.77 3.44 -27.59
CA ALA A 309 7.61 3.56 -28.47
C ALA A 309 6.70 4.77 -28.16
N GLY A 310 6.96 5.51 -27.08
CA GLY A 310 6.11 6.62 -26.63
C GLY A 310 4.68 6.16 -26.26
N GLN A 311 4.51 4.88 -25.94
CA GLN A 311 3.21 4.29 -25.58
C GLN A 311 3.08 4.14 -24.07
N TYR A 312 2.03 4.74 -23.52
CA TYR A 312 1.61 4.59 -22.13
C TYR A 312 0.53 3.53 -22.03
N PHE A 313 0.81 2.47 -21.29
CA PHE A 313 -0.23 1.52 -20.86
C PHE A 313 -0.71 1.95 -19.47
N PRO A 314 -2.02 2.16 -19.26
CA PRO A 314 -2.52 2.45 -17.92
C PRO A 314 -2.25 1.24 -17.03
N ASP A 315 -1.80 1.50 -15.80
CA ASP A 315 -1.76 0.47 -14.78
C ASP A 315 -3.20 -0.01 -14.51
N ARG A 316 -3.34 -1.22 -13.98
CA ARG A 316 -4.66 -1.78 -13.67
C ARG A 316 -4.71 -2.25 -12.25
N LEU A 317 -5.85 -2.05 -11.60
CA LEU A 317 -6.18 -2.79 -10.39
C LEU A 317 -6.84 -4.10 -10.81
N LEU A 318 -6.18 -5.21 -10.53
CA LEU A 318 -6.66 -6.55 -10.83
C LEU A 318 -7.10 -7.27 -9.56
N VAL A 319 -8.04 -8.19 -9.70
CA VAL A 319 -8.47 -9.10 -8.64
C VAL A 319 -8.47 -10.53 -9.18
N VAL A 320 -7.91 -11.45 -8.41
CA VAL A 320 -8.09 -12.90 -8.57
C VAL A 320 -8.82 -13.44 -7.36
N THR A 321 -9.61 -14.49 -7.55
CA THR A 321 -10.42 -15.08 -6.48
C THR A 321 -10.18 -16.58 -6.38
N SER A 322 -10.37 -17.11 -5.18
CA SER A 322 -10.25 -18.54 -4.89
C SER A 322 -11.37 -18.99 -3.95
N PRO A 323 -12.33 -19.79 -4.43
CA PRO A 323 -13.43 -20.30 -3.61
C PRO A 323 -13.01 -21.45 -2.69
N ASP A 324 -11.81 -22.02 -2.88
CA ASP A 324 -11.31 -23.23 -2.21
C ASP A 324 -10.07 -22.97 -1.33
N GLY A 325 -9.92 -21.73 -0.88
CA GLY A 325 -8.88 -21.30 0.06
C GLY A 325 -7.48 -21.32 -0.54
N GLY A 326 -7.33 -20.95 -1.81
CA GLY A 326 -6.08 -20.85 -2.55
C GLY A 326 -5.57 -22.16 -3.14
N THR A 327 -6.47 -23.11 -3.43
CA THR A 327 -6.12 -24.33 -4.18
C THR A 327 -6.23 -24.08 -5.70
N THR A 328 -7.27 -23.36 -6.12
CA THR A 328 -7.48 -22.91 -7.50
C THR A 328 -7.78 -21.42 -7.53
N TRP A 329 -7.48 -20.78 -8.66
CA TRP A 329 -7.62 -19.35 -8.86
C TRP A 329 -8.42 -19.04 -10.13
N SER A 330 -9.26 -18.00 -10.06
CA SER A 330 -9.91 -17.44 -11.23
C SER A 330 -8.90 -16.80 -12.18
N ALA A 331 -9.30 -16.60 -13.44
CA ALA A 331 -8.62 -15.60 -14.26
C ALA A 331 -8.71 -14.20 -13.60
N PRO A 332 -7.72 -13.32 -13.80
CA PRO A 332 -7.76 -11.99 -13.23
C PRO A 332 -8.86 -11.14 -13.87
N VAL A 333 -9.52 -10.35 -13.04
CA VAL A 333 -10.53 -9.37 -13.45
C VAL A 333 -9.97 -7.97 -13.25
N SER A 334 -10.05 -7.12 -14.29
CA SER A 334 -9.68 -5.71 -14.20
C SER A 334 -10.82 -4.91 -13.58
N ILE A 335 -10.65 -4.40 -12.36
CA ILE A 335 -11.68 -3.62 -11.67
C ILE A 335 -11.50 -2.10 -11.82
N ALA A 336 -10.28 -1.65 -12.13
CA ALA A 336 -10.02 -0.24 -12.48
C ALA A 336 -8.80 -0.10 -13.39
N ALA A 337 -8.81 0.94 -14.22
CA ALA A 337 -7.62 1.45 -14.89
C ALA A 337 -7.10 2.65 -14.10
N ILE A 338 -5.82 2.62 -13.75
CA ILE A 338 -5.14 3.67 -13.00
C ILE A 338 -4.27 4.44 -13.99
N ARG A 339 -4.58 5.74 -14.12
CA ARG A 339 -3.69 6.66 -14.83
C ARG A 339 -2.69 7.21 -13.83
N ARG A 340 -1.40 6.95 -14.03
CA ARG A 340 -0.36 7.71 -13.33
C ARG A 340 -0.53 9.18 -13.74
N GLU A 341 -0.58 10.09 -12.77
CA GLU A 341 -0.42 11.50 -13.11
C GLU A 341 0.93 11.65 -13.83
N PRO A 342 0.98 12.33 -14.99
CA PRO A 342 2.26 12.63 -15.61
C PRO A 342 3.11 13.40 -14.58
N ASP A 343 4.37 12.99 -14.41
CA ASP A 343 5.35 13.63 -13.52
C ASP A 343 5.12 15.15 -13.53
N GLN A 344 4.82 15.73 -12.36
CA GLN A 344 4.46 17.15 -12.23
C GLN A 344 5.52 18.10 -12.79
N ARG A 345 6.70 17.59 -13.17
CA ARG A 345 7.70 18.30 -13.96
C ARG A 345 7.24 18.69 -15.39
N ARG A 346 6.20 18.07 -15.96
CA ARG A 346 5.68 18.42 -17.30
C ARG A 346 4.42 19.28 -17.30
N CYS A 347 3.66 19.28 -16.21
CA CYS A 347 2.56 20.22 -16.03
C CYS A 347 3.13 21.42 -15.27
N GLY A 348 3.42 22.52 -15.96
CA GLY A 348 4.04 23.73 -15.40
C GLY A 348 3.24 24.42 -14.28
N TYR A 349 3.13 23.75 -13.12
CA TYR A 349 2.81 24.40 -11.86
C TYR A 349 4.08 25.10 -11.39
N PRO A 350 4.06 26.44 -11.23
CA PRO A 350 5.22 27.13 -10.71
C PRO A 350 5.49 26.63 -9.28
N LEU A 351 6.70 26.14 -9.05
CA LEU A 351 7.30 25.75 -7.77
C LEU A 351 7.31 26.85 -6.68
N GLN A 352 6.59 27.95 -6.87
CA GLN A 352 6.56 29.10 -5.98
C GLN A 352 5.68 28.89 -4.73
N HIS A 353 4.69 27.99 -4.76
CA HIS A 353 3.82 27.78 -3.59
C HIS A 353 4.39 26.87 -2.50
N LEU A 354 5.28 25.92 -2.84
CA LEU A 354 5.91 25.06 -1.82
C LEU A 354 7.03 25.78 -1.06
N GLN A 355 7.75 26.71 -1.69
CA GLN A 355 8.76 27.53 -1.00
C GLN A 355 8.15 28.60 -0.06
N GLN A 356 6.94 29.10 -0.34
CA GLN A 356 6.25 30.03 0.57
C GLN A 356 5.78 29.35 1.86
N SER A 357 5.44 28.05 1.83
CA SER A 357 5.04 27.32 3.04
C SER A 357 6.21 27.14 4.02
N ARG A 358 7.43 26.93 3.52
CA ARG A 358 8.66 26.85 4.32
C ARG A 358 9.06 28.21 4.90
N ALA A 359 8.95 29.28 4.12
CA ALA A 359 9.30 30.62 4.58
C ALA A 359 8.32 31.20 5.64
N ASN A 360 7.06 30.75 5.65
CA ASN A 360 6.06 31.18 6.63
C ASN A 360 6.14 30.42 7.98
N LEU A 361 6.72 29.22 8.00
CA LEU A 361 7.01 28.48 9.23
C LEU A 361 8.28 28.99 9.94
N GLU A 362 9.25 29.54 9.20
CA GLU A 362 10.49 30.12 9.76
C GLU A 362 10.34 31.60 10.21
N ARG A 363 9.16 32.23 10.03
CA ARG A 363 8.88 33.61 10.44
C ARG A 363 7.82 33.76 11.54
N ALA A 364 7.49 32.71 12.28
CA ALA A 364 6.71 32.86 13.51
C ALA A 364 7.58 33.52 14.60
N PRO A 365 7.23 34.71 15.13
CA PRO A 365 8.01 35.32 16.19
C PRO A 365 7.89 34.48 17.47
N ALA A 366 9.03 34.19 18.10
CA ALA A 366 9.10 33.65 19.45
C ALA A 366 8.28 34.54 20.38
N ARG A 367 7.11 34.07 20.84
CA ARG A 367 6.43 34.69 21.97
C ARG A 367 7.16 34.26 23.23
N GLN A 368 8.01 35.14 23.73
CA GLN A 368 8.36 35.20 25.14
C GLN A 368 7.09 35.39 25.97
N ARG A 369 6.76 34.43 26.82
CA ARG A 369 6.54 34.59 28.26
C ARG A 369 6.40 33.24 28.93
#